data_AF-A0A0A3JXE2-F1
#
_entry.id   AF-A0A0A3JXE2-F1
#
_cell.length_a   1.000
_cell.length_b   1.000
_cell.length_c   1.000
_cell.angle_alpha   90.00
_cell.angle_beta   90.00
_cell.angle_gamma   90.00
#
_symmetry.space_group_name_H-M   'P 1'
#
loop_
_entity.id
_entity.type
_entity.pdbx_description
1 polymer ?
#
loop_
_entity_poly.entity_id
_entity_poly.type
_entity_poly.pdbx_seq_one_letter_code
_entity_poly.pdbx_strand_id
1 'polypeptide(L)' 'MKLIALYTGFLYFPEDKSLYIPAVIEMILLLLLCIAVFMWFRKISNKQAMKAKEIEERILGDRKQNTEDHMKE' A
#
# COMPACT_ATOMS: atom_id res chain seq x y z
N MET A 1 14.23 -19.58 31.50
CA MET A 1 15.05 -18.47 32.08
C MET A 1 16.11 -17.89 31.11
N LYS A 2 16.16 -18.26 29.82
CA LYS A 2 17.03 -17.62 28.80
C LYS A 2 16.33 -16.57 27.93
N LEU A 3 14.99 -16.55 27.92
CA LEU A 3 14.20 -15.65 27.07
C LEU A 3 14.16 -14.20 27.63
N ILE A 4 14.23 -14.04 28.95
CA ILE A 4 14.13 -12.74 29.64
C ILE A 4 15.48 -11.99 29.60
N ALA A 5 16.61 -12.71 29.59
CA ALA A 5 17.95 -12.11 29.58
C ALA A 5 18.32 -11.39 28.27
N LEU A 6 17.62 -11.70 27.16
CA LEU A 6 17.76 -10.97 25.89
C LEU A 6 17.13 -9.57 25.95
N TYR A 7 16.20 -9.32 26.87
CA TYR A 7 15.40 -8.10 26.90
C TYR A 7 16.04 -6.98 27.73
N THR A 8 16.87 -7.32 28.71
CA THR A 8 17.48 -6.35 29.63
C THR A 8 18.71 -5.61 29.05
N GLY A 9 19.25 -6.06 27.91
CA GLY A 9 20.36 -5.40 27.19
C GLY A 9 19.91 -4.52 26.02
N PHE A 10 18.59 -4.43 25.74
CA PHE A 10 18.08 -3.84 24.51
C PHE A 10 18.19 -2.30 24.46
N LEU A 11 18.27 -1.61 25.60
CA LEU A 11 18.54 -0.16 25.67
C LEU A 11 20.04 0.17 25.89
N TYR A 12 20.96 -0.65 25.37
CA TYR A 12 22.35 -0.24 25.27
C TYR A 12 22.50 0.78 24.15
N PHE A 13 22.75 2.03 24.52
CA PHE A 13 23.07 3.08 23.58
C PHE A 13 24.60 3.17 23.44
N PRO A 14 25.18 2.94 22.25
CA PRO A 14 26.61 3.14 22.07
C PRO A 14 27.01 4.58 22.39
N GLU A 15 28.11 4.72 23.14
CA GLU A 15 28.72 6.01 23.47
C GLU A 15 29.20 6.72 22.19
N ASP A 16 29.79 5.96 21.25
CA ASP A 16 30.13 6.45 19.93
C ASP A 16 28.93 6.41 18.98
N LYS A 17 28.53 7.58 18.48
CA LYS A 17 27.41 7.73 17.55
C LYS A 17 27.65 7.09 16.19
N SER A 18 28.90 6.86 15.81
CA SER A 18 29.26 6.19 14.55
C SER A 18 28.67 4.78 14.46
N LEU A 19 28.46 4.12 15.60
CA LEU A 19 27.91 2.77 15.69
C LEU A 19 26.42 2.69 15.32
N TYR A 20 25.71 3.83 15.19
CA TYR A 20 24.33 3.87 14.69
C TYR A 20 24.23 3.95 13.16
N ILE A 21 25.33 4.22 12.44
CA ILE A 21 25.33 4.32 10.97
C ILE A 21 24.68 3.09 10.30
N PRO A 22 24.96 1.84 10.73
CA PRO A 22 24.30 0.65 10.17
C PRO A 22 22.77 0.71 10.32
N ALA A 23 22.27 1.09 11.49
CA ALA A 23 20.83 1.18 11.75
C ALA A 23 20.16 2.26 10.88
N VAL A 24 20.83 3.39 10.64
CA VAL A 24 20.32 4.45 9.75
C VAL A 24 20.24 3.95 8.30
N ILE A 25 21.25 3.22 7.84
CA ILE A 25 21.26 2.62 6.49
C ILE A 25 20.10 1.63 6.35
N GLU A 26 19.92 0.74 7.32
CA GLU A 26 18.79 -0.22 7.34
C GLU A 26 17.43 0.51 7.32
N MET A 27 17.29 1.57 8.13
CA MET A 27 16.07 2.37 8.16
C MET A 27 15.77 3.04 6.81
N ILE A 28 16.79 3.58 6.14
CA ILE A 28 16.65 4.19 4.82
C ILE A 28 16.26 3.14 3.79
N LEU A 29 16.92 1.97 3.79
CA LEU A 29 16.59 0.88 2.87
C LEU A 29 15.14 0.41 3.05
N LEU A 30 14.71 0.21 4.30
CA LEU A 30 13.33 -0.18 4.60
C LEU A 30 12.33 0.90 4.17
N LEU A 31 12.62 2.17 4.45
CA LEU A 31 11.78 3.29 4.05
C LEU A 31 11.63 3.37 2.53
N LEU A 32 12.72 3.19 1.78
CA LEU A 32 12.69 3.16 0.32
C LEU A 32 11.85 2.00 -0.20
N LEU A 33 11.95 0.81 0.42
CA LEU A 33 11.09 -0.33 0.07
C LEU A 33 9.61 -0.05 0.35
N CYS A 34 9.28 0.55 1.49
CA CYS A 34 7.91 0.94 1.82
C CYS A 34 7.35 1.93 0.79
N ILE A 35 8.13 2.94 0.40
CA ILE A 35 7.73 3.91 -0.63
C ILE A 35 7.53 3.21 -1.97
N ALA A 36 8.45 2.34 -2.38
CA ALA A 36 8.35 1.61 -3.64
C ALA A 36 7.09 0.73 -3.70
N VAL A 37 6.83 -0.02 -2.63
CA VAL A 37 5.63 -0.86 -2.49
C VAL A 37 4.37 0.00 -2.51
N PHE A 38 4.33 1.10 -1.77
CA PHE A 38 3.19 2.02 -1.76
C PHE A 38 2.90 2.61 -3.15
N MET A 39 3.94 3.04 -3.87
CA MET A 39 3.82 3.52 -5.25
C MET A 39 3.29 2.44 -6.20
N TRP A 40 3.77 1.20 -6.04
CA TRP A 40 3.29 0.06 -6.82
C TRP A 40 1.79 -0.20 -6.58
N PHE A 41 1.36 -0.22 -5.31
CA PHE A 41 -0.05 -0.40 -4.96
C PHE A 41 -0.93 0.72 -5.52
N ARG A 42 -0.49 1.98 -5.46
CA ARG A 42 -1.23 3.11 -6.06
C ARG A 42 -1.44 2.92 -7.56
N LYS A 43 -0.41 2.48 -8.29
CA LYS A 43 -0.51 2.23 -9.73
C LYS A 43 -1.52 1.12 -10.05
N ILE A 44 -1.51 0.05 -9.25
CA ILE A 44 -2.48 -1.03 -9.39
C ILE A 44 -3.90 -0.54 -9.09
N SER A 45 -4.08 0.20 -7.98
CA SER A 45 -5.38 0.74 -7.56
C SER A 45 -6.00 1.63 -8.64
N ASN A 46 -5.22 2.54 -9.23
CA ASN A 46 -5.71 3.41 -10.31
C ASN A 46 -6.16 2.61 -11.54
N LYS A 47 -5.43 1.54 -11.91
CA LYS A 47 -5.83 0.67 -13.03
C LYS A 47 -7.13 -0.08 -12.73
N GLN A 48 -7.31 -0.54 -11.49
CA GLN A 48 -8.53 -1.23 -11.09
C GLN A 48 -9.72 -0.27 -11.06
N ALA A 49 -9.54 0.94 -10.52
CA ALA A 49 -10.58 1.97 -10.49
C ALA A 49 -11.07 2.35 -11.91
N MET A 50 -10.16 2.50 -12.87
CA MET A 50 -10.53 2.78 -14.26
C MET A 50 -11.36 1.64 -14.87
N LYS A 51 -10.95 0.38 -14.68
CA LYS A 51 -11.72 -0.78 -15.17
C LYS A 51 -13.09 -0.89 -14.51
N ALA A 52 -13.18 -0.61 -13.21
CA ALA A 52 -14.46 -0.61 -12.50
C ALA A 52 -15.40 0.47 -13.05
N LYS A 53 -14.89 1.67 -13.34
CA LYS A 53 -15.67 2.76 -13.95
C LYS A 53 -16.20 2.40 -15.33
N GLU A 54 -15.39 1.74 -16.16
CA GLU A 54 -15.84 1.28 -17.49
C GLU A 54 -16.98 0.26 -17.39
N ILE A 55 -16.89 -0.68 -16.44
CA ILE A 55 -17.95 -1.66 -16.19
C ILE A 55 -19.23 -0.96 -15.68
N GLU A 56 -19.09 -0.01 -14.76
CA GLU A 56 -20.22 0.77 -14.24
C GLU A 56 -20.91 1.56 -15.34
N GLU A 57 -20.17 2.24 -16.21
CA GLU A 57 -20.70 2.99 -17.34
C GLU A 57 -21.47 2.09 -18.32
N ARG A 58 -20.94 0.89 -18.63
CA ARG A 58 -21.63 -0.08 -19.48
C ARG A 58 -22.95 -0.56 -18.88
N ILE A 59 -22.95 -0.95 -17.61
CA ILE A 59 -24.17 -1.40 -16.92
C ILE A 59 -25.22 -0.28 -16.87
N LEU A 60 -24.79 0.96 -16.59
CA LEU A 60 -25.71 2.10 -16.58
C LEU A 60 -26.25 2.43 -17.97
N GLY A 61 -25.42 2.34 -19.01
CA GLY A 61 -25.83 2.50 -20.40
C GLY A 61 -26.90 1.47 -20.79
N ASP A 62 -26.62 0.19 -20.56
CA ASP A 62 -27.53 -0.91 -20.88
C ASP A 62 -28.87 -0.78 -20.15
N ARG A 63 -28.86 -0.36 -18.87
CA ARG A 63 -30.09 -0.12 -18.11
C ARG A 63 -30.91 1.05 -18.63
N LYS A 64 -30.26 2.13 -19.07
CA LYS A 64 -30.97 3.28 -19.67
C LYS A 64 -31.63 2.88 -20.98
N GLN A 65 -30.91 2.19 -21.86
CA GLN A 65 -31.47 1.72 -23.13
C GLN A 65 -32.68 0.81 -22.93
N ASN A 66 -32.58 -0.17 -22.03
CA ASN A 66 -33.69 -1.08 -21.73
C ASN A 66 -34.92 -0.34 -21.16
N THR A 67 -34.70 0.68 -20.31
CA THR A 67 -35.79 1.52 -19.79
C THR A 67 -36.45 2.37 -20.88
N GLU A 68 -35.67 2.89 -21.82
CA GLU A 68 -36.20 3.66 -22.95
C GLU A 68 -36.99 2.80 -23.95
N ASP A 69 -36.54 1.57 -24.19
CA ASP A 69 -37.25 0.62 -25.06
C ASP A 69 -38.60 0.21 -24.45
N HIS A 70 -38.67 -0.04 -23.14
CA HIS A 70 -39.92 -0.31 -22.42
C HIS A 70 -40.90 0.88 -22.33
N MET A 71 -40.45 2.12 -22.59
CA MET A 71 -41.33 3.30 -22.62
C MET A 71 -41.89 3.59 -24.03
N LYS A 72 -41.37 2.90 -25.06
CA LYS A 72 -41.76 3.08 -26.47
C LYS A 72 -42.71 1.99 -26.98
N GLU A 73 -42.89 0.89 -26.24
CA GLU A 73 -44.01 -0.06 -26.38
C GLU A 73 -45.27 0.46 -25.68
#